data_AF-A0AAW2LPA5-F1
#
_entry.id   AF-A0AAW2LPA5-F1
#
_cell.length_a   1.000
_cell.length_b   1.000
_cell.length_c   1.000
_cell.angle_alpha   90.00
_cell.angle_beta   90.00
_cell.angle_gamma   90.00
#
_symmetry.space_group_name_H-M   'P 1'
#
loop_
_entity.id
_entity.type
_entity.pdbx_description
1 polymer ?
#
loop_
_entity_poly.entity_id
_entity_poly.type
_entity_poly.pdbx_seq_one_letter_code
_entity_poly.pdbx_strand_id
1 'polypeptide(L)'
;MQNHKKWSTRKSKPLRKRKNPKGSCRLLPRSLKKGAKHIMEGNWSAFGSRTVLSWLIHSGVVSVNEVIQYRNLKDDAVIKDGLVTRDGILCKCCNKVLSISEFKSHAGFRSNRPCVNLFMDSGKPFTLCQLEAWSAEYKAQK
;
A
#
# COMPACT_ATOMS: atom_id res chain seq x y z
N MET A 1 -26.87 59.53 -0.85
CA MET A 1 -26.01 58.41 -1.30
C MET A 1 -25.37 57.83 -0.05
N GLN A 2 -25.83 56.64 0.38
CA GLN A 2 -25.10 55.35 0.30
C GLN A 2 -23.94 55.29 1.31
N ASN A 3 -23.76 54.31 2.20
CA ASN A 3 -24.45 53.03 2.43
C ASN A 3 -24.03 52.56 3.84
N HIS A 4 -24.98 52.35 4.75
CA HIS A 4 -24.71 51.63 6.00
C HIS A 4 -24.59 50.13 5.70
N LYS A 5 -23.38 49.58 5.74
CA LYS A 5 -23.16 48.13 5.65
C LYS A 5 -23.61 47.46 6.95
N LYS A 6 -24.83 46.89 6.93
CA LYS A 6 -25.31 45.92 7.94
C LYS A 6 -24.38 44.71 7.94
N TRP A 7 -23.67 44.49 9.04
CA TRP A 7 -22.93 43.26 9.26
C TRP A 7 -23.92 42.14 9.63
N SER A 8 -24.07 41.17 8.72
CA SER A 8 -24.88 39.97 8.90
C SER A 8 -24.16 38.98 9.84
N THR A 9 -24.75 38.69 11.00
CA THR A 9 -24.32 37.62 11.91
C THR A 9 -24.59 36.26 11.27
N ARG A 10 -23.58 35.70 10.59
CA ARG A 10 -23.65 34.38 9.96
C ARG A 10 -23.50 33.31 11.04
N LYS A 11 -24.61 32.65 11.41
CA LYS A 11 -24.64 31.52 12.35
C LYS A 11 -23.64 30.43 11.92
N SER A 12 -22.74 30.05 12.82
CA SER A 12 -21.80 28.95 12.63
C SER A 12 -22.54 27.61 12.59
N LYS A 13 -22.44 26.89 11.47
CA LYS A 13 -22.95 25.51 11.35
C LYS A 13 -22.07 24.58 12.21
N PRO A 14 -22.65 23.61 12.94
CA PRO A 14 -21.86 22.71 13.76
C PRO A 14 -20.96 21.83 12.89
N LEU A 15 -19.67 21.76 13.24
CA LEU A 15 -18.72 20.81 12.67
C LEU A 15 -19.26 19.39 12.86
N ARG A 16 -19.69 18.75 11.77
CA ARG A 16 -19.93 17.31 11.78
C ARG A 16 -18.61 16.62 12.08
N LYS A 17 -18.46 16.12 13.31
CA LYS A 17 -17.38 15.20 13.69
C LYS A 17 -17.37 14.06 12.66
N ARG A 18 -16.31 13.98 11.84
CA ARG A 18 -16.03 12.79 11.04
C ARG A 18 -15.86 11.65 12.03
N LYS A 19 -16.79 10.70 11.98
CA LYS A 19 -16.72 9.45 12.73
C LYS A 19 -15.48 8.72 12.23
N ASN A 20 -14.41 8.70 13.02
CA ASN A 20 -13.24 7.89 12.71
C ASN A 20 -13.72 6.43 12.61
N PRO A 21 -13.57 5.76 11.45
CA PRO A 21 -13.68 4.32 11.45
C PRO A 21 -12.46 3.81 12.22
N LYS A 22 -12.62 3.52 13.52
CA LYS A 22 -11.80 2.54 14.23
C LYS A 22 -12.18 1.15 13.70
N GLY A 23 -12.01 0.96 12.40
CA GLY A 23 -12.08 -0.31 11.72
C GLY A 23 -10.79 -0.36 10.95
N SER A 24 -9.80 -1.06 11.50
CA SER A 24 -8.66 -1.49 10.70
C SER A 24 -9.27 -2.14 9.46
N CYS A 25 -9.10 -1.50 8.30
CA CYS A 25 -9.44 -2.08 7.02
C CYS A 25 -8.44 -3.22 6.81
N ARG A 26 -8.62 -4.30 7.59
CA ARG A 26 -7.85 -5.52 7.44
C ARG A 26 -8.45 -6.13 6.18
N LEU A 27 -7.68 -6.08 5.10
CA LEU A 27 -7.89 -7.01 4.00
C LEU A 27 -7.77 -8.40 4.63
N LEU A 28 -8.92 -9.03 4.93
CA LEU A 28 -8.95 -10.45 5.23
C LEU A 28 -8.69 -11.13 3.89
N PRO A 29 -7.61 -11.91 3.73
CA PRO A 29 -7.51 -12.83 2.61
C PRO A 29 -8.78 -13.68 2.65
N ARG A 30 -9.54 -13.68 1.54
CA ARG A 30 -10.76 -14.48 1.47
C ARG A 30 -10.36 -15.93 1.72
N SER A 31 -10.97 -16.53 2.74
CA SER A 31 -10.73 -17.91 3.15
C SER A 31 -10.77 -18.84 1.93
N LEU A 32 -9.64 -19.47 1.65
CA LEU A 32 -9.51 -20.58 0.70
C LEU A 32 -10.54 -21.65 1.08
N LYS A 33 -11.53 -21.89 0.20
CA LYS A 33 -12.43 -23.02 0.40
C LYS A 33 -11.59 -24.30 0.36
N LYS A 34 -11.76 -25.11 1.40
CA LYS A 34 -11.07 -26.38 1.65
C LYS A 34 -11.35 -27.35 0.49
N GLY A 35 -10.42 -27.46 -0.45
CA GLY A 35 -10.67 -28.23 -1.68
C GLY A 35 -9.48 -28.44 -2.60
N ALA A 36 -8.25 -28.54 -2.08
CA ALA A 36 -7.13 -29.07 -2.85
C ALA A 36 -6.09 -29.66 -1.90
N LYS A 37 -5.90 -30.98 -1.96
CA LYS A 37 -4.82 -31.69 -1.27
C LYS A 37 -3.55 -31.58 -2.12
N HIS A 38 -2.66 -30.64 -1.82
CA HIS A 38 -1.21 -30.87 -1.66
C HIS A 38 -0.46 -29.56 -1.29
N ILE A 39 0.32 -29.61 -0.20
CA ILE A 39 1.45 -28.72 0.21
C ILE A 39 1.09 -27.23 0.39
N MET A 40 0.93 -26.62 1.56
CA MET A 40 1.30 -26.91 2.95
C MET A 40 0.20 -26.37 3.87
N GLU A 41 -0.26 -27.23 4.79
CA GLU A 41 -1.01 -26.84 5.98
C GLU A 41 0.00 -26.31 7.03
N GLY A 42 0.59 -25.17 6.74
CA GLY A 42 1.51 -24.46 7.62
C GLY A 42 0.81 -23.24 8.19
N ASN A 43 0.42 -23.33 9.45
CA ASN A 43 -0.12 -22.29 10.32
C ASN A 43 0.10 -20.86 9.78
N TRP A 44 -0.98 -20.11 9.49
CA TRP A 44 -0.89 -18.71 9.05
C TRP A 44 -0.15 -17.81 10.05
N SER A 45 0.15 -18.30 11.27
CA SER A 45 1.04 -17.68 12.24
C SER A 45 2.52 -17.68 11.86
N ALA A 46 2.96 -18.52 10.91
CA ALA A 46 4.32 -18.48 10.36
C ALA A 46 4.55 -17.27 9.43
N PHE A 47 3.46 -16.64 8.98
CA PHE A 47 3.51 -15.38 8.23
C PHE A 47 3.60 -14.24 9.24
N GLY A 48 4.83 -13.93 9.68
CA GLY A 48 5.13 -12.92 10.71
C GLY A 48 4.51 -11.53 10.49
N SER A 49 3.93 -11.25 9.33
CA SER A 49 3.27 -9.98 9.02
C SER A 49 2.16 -10.11 7.96
N ARG A 50 1.01 -9.48 8.21
CA ARG A 50 -0.14 -9.38 7.29
C ARG A 50 -0.06 -8.13 6.40
N THR A 51 1.07 -7.95 5.72
CA THR A 51 1.28 -6.81 4.81
C THR A 51 0.93 -7.21 3.37
N VAL A 52 0.68 -6.20 2.51
CA VAL A 52 0.56 -6.42 1.07
C VAL A 52 1.82 -7.06 0.49
N LEU A 53 3.01 -6.70 1.00
CA LEU A 53 4.28 -7.27 0.54
C LEU A 53 4.39 -8.75 0.92
N SER A 54 4.06 -9.10 2.17
CA SER A 54 4.04 -10.50 2.63
C SER A 54 3.11 -11.37 1.78
N TRP A 55 1.97 -10.82 1.37
CA TRP A 55 1.04 -11.48 0.45
C TRP A 55 1.60 -11.63 -0.98
N LEU A 56 2.20 -10.58 -1.54
CA LEU A 56 2.84 -10.63 -2.87
C LEU A 56 4.03 -11.60 -2.92
N ILE A 57 4.76 -11.72 -1.82
CA ILE A 57 5.83 -12.72 -1.66
C ILE A 57 5.24 -14.13 -1.66
N HIS A 58 4.13 -14.32 -0.95
CA HIS A 58 3.48 -15.63 -0.87
C HIS A 58 2.90 -16.07 -2.22
N SER A 59 2.36 -15.15 -3.01
CA SER A 59 1.88 -15.45 -4.37
C SER A 59 3.00 -15.70 -5.37
N GLY A 60 4.26 -15.45 -5.01
CA GLY A 60 5.43 -15.62 -5.87
C GLY A 60 5.60 -14.53 -6.93
N VAL A 61 4.81 -13.46 -6.89
CA VAL A 61 4.90 -12.35 -7.86
C VAL A 61 6.06 -11.41 -7.54
N VAL A 62 6.46 -11.34 -6.26
CA VAL A 62 7.58 -10.53 -5.77
C VAL A 62 8.47 -11.40 -4.90
N SER A 63 9.78 -11.17 -4.93
CA SER A 63 10.75 -11.89 -4.08
C SER A 63 11.19 -11.07 -2.86
N VAL A 64 11.57 -11.76 -1.79
CA VAL A 64 12.29 -11.10 -0.67
C VAL A 64 13.63 -10.59 -1.20
N ASN A 65 14.06 -9.43 -0.70
CA ASN A 65 15.25 -8.70 -1.14
C ASN A 65 15.21 -8.22 -2.59
N GLU A 66 14.06 -8.29 -3.26
CA GLU A 66 13.88 -7.64 -4.56
C GLU A 66 13.89 -6.12 -4.38
N VAL A 67 14.49 -5.41 -5.34
CA VAL A 67 14.56 -3.95 -5.28
C VAL A 67 13.18 -3.36 -5.61
N ILE A 68 12.73 -2.44 -4.77
CA ILE A 68 11.58 -1.59 -5.04
C ILE A 68 12.05 -0.13 -5.10
N GLN A 69 11.57 0.57 -6.12
CA GLN A 69 11.98 1.92 -6.46
C GLN A 69 10.77 2.84 -6.44
N TYR A 70 10.93 4.01 -5.83
CA TYR A 70 10.03 5.13 -5.99
C TYR A 70 10.59 6.06 -7.06
N ARG A 71 9.90 6.19 -8.18
CA ARG A 71 10.33 6.99 -9.34
C ARG A 71 9.54 8.28 -9.49
N ASN A 72 10.15 9.29 -10.11
CA ASN A 72 9.46 10.49 -10.54
C ASN A 72 8.72 10.22 -11.86
N LEU A 73 7.42 10.53 -11.94
CA LEU A 73 6.63 10.28 -13.14
C LEU A 73 7.03 11.14 -14.35
N LYS A 74 7.72 12.28 -14.12
CA LYS A 74 8.09 13.18 -15.21
C LYS A 74 9.27 12.66 -16.02
N ASP A 75 10.30 12.21 -15.32
CA ASP A 75 11.62 11.95 -15.89
C ASP A 75 12.12 10.51 -15.59
N ASP A 76 11.26 9.66 -15.02
CA ASP A 76 11.53 8.30 -14.53
C ASP A 76 12.71 8.17 -13.52
N ALA A 77 13.23 9.29 -13.05
CA ALA A 77 14.35 9.30 -12.11
C ALA A 77 13.98 8.60 -10.78
N VAL A 78 14.86 7.71 -10.33
CA VAL A 78 14.72 7.03 -9.02
C VAL A 78 14.96 8.04 -7.90
N ILE A 79 13.93 8.29 -7.10
CA ILE A 79 13.98 9.21 -5.96
C ILE A 79 14.40 8.49 -4.68
N LYS A 80 13.89 7.28 -4.48
CA LYS A 80 14.25 6.39 -3.36
C LYS A 80 14.18 4.95 -3.82
N ASP A 81 15.03 4.12 -3.25
CA ASP A 81 14.98 2.68 -3.43
C ASP A 81 15.14 1.94 -2.10
N GLY A 82 14.73 0.69 -2.11
CA GLY A 82 14.73 -0.17 -0.95
C GLY A 82 14.62 -1.63 -1.35
N LEU A 83 14.72 -2.51 -0.36
CA LEU A 83 14.56 -3.94 -0.55
C LEU A 83 13.23 -4.40 0.04
N VAL A 84 12.52 -5.26 -0.67
CA VAL A 84 11.28 -5.85 -0.21
C VAL A 84 11.56 -6.85 0.91
N THR A 85 10.86 -6.70 2.03
CA THR A 85 10.86 -7.66 3.14
C THR A 85 9.41 -8.04 3.46
N ARG A 86 9.20 -9.08 4.28
CA ARG A 86 7.85 -9.46 4.71
C ARG A 86 7.20 -8.34 5.54
N ASP A 87 7.98 -7.66 6.37
CA ASP A 87 7.50 -6.65 7.31
C ASP A 87 7.37 -5.24 6.71
N GLY A 88 8.01 -5.00 5.55
CA GLY A 88 8.00 -3.69 4.91
C GLY A 88 9.08 -3.55 3.84
N ILE A 89 9.51 -2.31 3.60
CA ILE A 89 10.56 -1.94 2.66
C ILE A 89 11.77 -1.48 3.47
N LEU A 90 12.90 -2.18 3.35
CA LEU A 90 14.16 -1.73 3.92
C LEU A 90 14.72 -0.59 3.04
N CYS A 91 14.60 0.67 3.48
CA CYS A 91 15.14 1.80 2.69
C CYS A 91 16.66 1.75 2.71
N LYS A 92 17.30 1.78 1.53
CA LYS A 92 18.77 1.88 1.43
C LYS A 92 19.31 3.19 1.99
N CYS A 93 18.48 4.23 1.96
CA CYS A 93 18.83 5.56 2.41
C CYS A 93 19.10 5.70 3.92
N CYS A 94 18.42 4.90 4.75
CA CYS A 94 18.46 5.05 6.21
C CYS A 94 18.43 3.71 6.96
N ASN A 95 18.43 2.58 6.25
CA ASN A 95 18.41 1.22 6.78
C ASN A 95 17.24 0.93 7.74
N LYS A 96 16.13 1.66 7.59
CA LYS A 96 14.89 1.43 8.35
C LYS A 96 13.91 0.63 7.51
N VAL A 97 13.19 -0.28 8.17
CA VAL A 97 12.03 -0.95 7.58
C VAL A 97 10.84 0.01 7.65
N LEU A 98 10.31 0.37 6.48
CA LEU A 98 9.21 1.31 6.31
C LEU A 98 8.00 0.59 5.70
N SER A 99 6.79 0.90 6.14
CA SER A 99 5.59 0.54 5.37
C SER A 99 5.59 1.23 4.00
N ILE A 100 4.77 0.75 3.06
CA ILE A 100 4.61 1.35 1.72
C ILE A 100 4.28 2.85 1.82
N SER A 101 3.39 3.22 2.75
CA SER A 101 2.99 4.61 2.99
C SER A 101 4.12 5.46 3.54
N GLU A 102 4.89 4.93 4.49
CA GLU A 102 6.05 5.62 5.07
C GLU A 102 7.16 5.79 4.05
N PHE A 103 7.48 4.74 3.27
CA PHE A 103 8.47 4.81 2.20
C PHE A 103 8.12 5.89 1.17
N LYS A 104 6.84 5.99 0.79
CA LYS A 104 6.35 7.06 -0.09
C LYS A 104 6.48 8.45 0.54
N SER A 105 6.13 8.61 1.83
CA SER A 105 6.33 9.88 2.53
C SER A 105 7.82 10.22 2.65
N HIS A 106 8.66 9.20 2.80
CA HIS A 106 10.11 9.31 2.91
C HIS A 106 10.77 9.77 1.60
N ALA A 107 10.14 9.51 0.46
CA ALA A 107 10.53 10.06 -0.84
C ALA A 107 10.14 11.54 -1.05
N GLY A 108 9.58 12.21 -0.02
CA GLY A 108 9.22 13.63 -0.07
C GLY A 108 7.83 13.94 -0.62
N PHE A 109 7.00 12.92 -0.86
CA PHE A 109 5.66 13.10 -1.42
C PHE A 109 4.56 13.01 -0.36
N ARG A 110 3.58 13.93 -0.45
CA ARG A 110 2.41 13.93 0.43
C ARG A 110 1.59 12.64 0.23
N SER A 111 1.01 12.14 1.32
CA SER A 111 0.26 10.89 1.41
C SER A 111 -0.92 10.77 0.42
N ASN A 112 -1.39 11.86 -0.19
CA ASN A 112 -2.60 11.89 -1.00
C ASN A 112 -2.47 11.47 -2.47
N ARG A 113 -1.26 11.16 -2.99
CA ARG A 113 -1.09 10.59 -4.35
C ARG A 113 -1.24 9.06 -4.37
N PRO A 114 -1.89 8.44 -5.37
CA PRO A 114 -1.90 6.98 -5.49
C PRO A 114 -0.47 6.41 -5.64
N CYS A 115 -0.28 5.14 -5.30
CA CYS A 115 1.01 4.42 -5.36
C CYS A 115 1.50 4.13 -6.79
N VAL A 116 1.28 5.04 -7.73
CA VAL A 116 1.60 4.88 -9.16
C VAL A 116 3.09 5.05 -9.47
N ASN A 117 3.88 5.48 -8.49
CA ASN A 117 5.31 5.76 -8.63
C ASN A 117 6.20 4.61 -8.12
N LEU A 118 5.62 3.50 -7.68
CA LEU A 118 6.38 2.36 -7.17
C LEU A 118 6.60 1.36 -8.29
N PHE A 119 7.86 0.97 -8.49
CA PHE A 119 8.31 0.05 -9.52
C PHE A 119 9.22 -1.01 -8.90
N MET A 120 9.11 -2.23 -9.39
CA MET A 120 10.06 -3.30 -9.09
C MET A 120 11.34 -3.10 -9.92
N ASP A 121 12.41 -3.80 -9.56
CA ASP A 121 13.69 -3.75 -10.29
C ASP A 121 13.53 -4.10 -11.77
N SER A 122 12.60 -5.01 -12.08
CA SER A 122 12.20 -5.39 -13.44
C SER A 122 11.56 -4.26 -14.26
N GLY A 123 11.34 -3.08 -13.67
CA GLY A 123 10.59 -1.98 -14.28
C GLY A 123 9.07 -2.18 -14.27
N LYS A 124 8.58 -3.30 -13.74
CA LYS A 124 7.14 -3.54 -13.56
C LYS A 124 6.57 -2.59 -12.50
N PRO A 125 5.42 -1.92 -12.75
CA PRO A 125 4.73 -1.16 -11.72
C PRO A 125 4.29 -2.07 -10.57
N PHE A 126 4.44 -1.60 -9.33
CA PHE A 126 3.99 -2.34 -8.14
C PHE A 126 2.48 -2.67 -8.19
N THR A 127 1.68 -1.78 -8.78
CA THR A 127 0.25 -2.01 -9.00
C THR A 127 -0.02 -3.18 -9.95
N LEU A 128 0.86 -3.43 -10.92
CA LEU A 128 0.75 -4.59 -11.80
C LEU A 128 1.01 -5.88 -11.01
N CYS A 129 2.01 -5.91 -10.13
CA CYS A 129 2.26 -7.05 -9.26
C CYS A 129 1.03 -7.37 -8.38
N GLN A 130 0.34 -6.35 -7.87
CA GLN A 130 -0.92 -6.52 -7.13
C GLN A 130 -2.02 -7.16 -7.97
N LEU A 131 -2.17 -6.73 -9.23
CA LEU A 131 -3.15 -7.29 -10.15
C LEU A 131 -2.81 -8.73 -10.57
N GLU A 132 -1.54 -9.01 -10.86
CA GLU A 132 -1.06 -10.36 -11.19
C GLU A 132 -1.38 -11.33 -10.05
N ALA A 133 -1.01 -10.98 -8.81
CA ALA A 133 -1.28 -11.79 -7.63
C ALA A 133 -2.78 -12.00 -7.39
N TRP A 134 -3.59 -10.94 -7.53
CA TRP A 134 -5.05 -11.05 -7.38
C TRP A 134 -5.65 -11.97 -8.44
N SER A 135 -5.21 -11.83 -9.70
CA SER A 135 -5.73 -12.63 -10.81
C SER A 135 -5.42 -14.11 -10.66
N ALA A 136 -4.23 -14.45 -10.12
CA ALA A 136 -3.83 -15.81 -9.83
C ALA A 136 -4.74 -16.44 -8.75
N GLU A 137 -5.02 -15.71 -7.67
CA GLU A 137 -5.96 -16.18 -6.64
C GLU A 137 -7.37 -16.43 -7.19
N TYR A 138 -7.86 -15.54 -8.04
CA TYR A 138 -9.19 -15.68 -8.62
C TYR A 138 -9.31 -16.90 -9.55
N LYS A 139 -8.25 -17.19 -10.33
CA LYS A 139 -8.19 -18.39 -11.17
C LYS A 139 -8.13 -19.68 -10.35
N ALA A 140 -7.40 -19.68 -9.23
CA ALA A 140 -7.31 -20.84 -8.33
C ALA A 140 -8.63 -21.15 -7.59
N GLN A 141 -9.60 -20.23 -7.61
CA GLN A 141 -10.92 -20.41 -6.99
C GLN A 141 -12.01 -20.88 -7.97
N LYS A 142 -11.72 -20.93 -9.27
CA LYS A 142 -12.61 -21.48 -10.31
C LYS A 142 -12.21 -22.91 -10.64
#